data_AF-A0A4Q3GAV8-F1
#
_entry.id   AF-A0A4Q3GAV8-F1
#
_cell.length_a   1.000
_cell.length_b   1.000
_cell.length_c   1.000
_cell.angle_alpha   90.00
_cell.angle_beta   90.00
_cell.angle_gamma   90.00
#
_symmetry.space_group_name_H-M   'P 1'
#
loop_
_entity.id
_entity.type
_entity.pdbx_description
1 polymer ?
#
loop_
_entity_poly.entity_id
_entity_poly.type
_entity_poly.pdbx_seq_one_letter_code
_entity_poly.pdbx_strand_id
1 'polypeptide(L)'
;MAATAAQLRVAHAGIVQADVRPRDNIGLDLEDFAGTGAYSPVERTQTTAWFERTWERGGKRAARVGVARSELGVTAHRNRIRMLDLLAQVQAAWVEA
;
A
#
# COMPACT_ATOMS: atom_id res chain seq x y z
N MET A 1 -23.43 11.87 0.19
CA MET A 1 -23.25 10.48 -0.34
C MET A 1 -21.91 10.28 -1.06
N ALA A 2 -21.41 11.24 -1.85
CA ALA A 2 -20.13 11.10 -2.57
C ALA A 2 -18.93 10.77 -1.65
N ALA A 3 -18.81 11.43 -0.48
CA ALA A 3 -17.73 11.15 0.48
C ALA A 3 -17.78 9.71 1.03
N THR A 4 -18.97 9.22 1.37
CA THR A 4 -19.21 7.82 1.81
C THR A 4 -18.77 6.82 0.75
N ALA A 5 -19.18 7.05 -0.50
CA ALA A 5 -18.81 6.20 -1.62
C ALA A 5 -17.29 6.25 -1.89
N ALA A 6 -16.67 7.42 -1.80
CA ALA A 6 -15.22 7.57 -1.93
C ALA A 6 -14.46 6.78 -0.85
N GLN A 7 -14.90 6.84 0.40
CA GLN A 7 -14.28 6.09 1.51
C GLN A 7 -14.38 4.57 1.31
N LEU A 8 -15.52 4.07 0.82
CA LEU A 8 -15.65 2.64 0.48
C LEU A 8 -14.73 2.25 -0.67
N ARG A 9 -14.59 3.09 -1.70
CA ARG A 9 -13.65 2.84 -2.80
C ARG A 9 -12.19 2.79 -2.33
N VAL A 10 -11.80 3.70 -1.42
CA VAL A 10 -10.45 3.70 -0.83
C VAL A 10 -10.22 2.41 -0.03
N ALA A 11 -11.17 1.99 0.81
CA ALA A 11 -11.04 0.74 1.56
C ALA A 11 -10.96 -0.49 0.65
N HIS A 12 -11.73 -0.52 -0.44
CA HIS A 12 -11.60 -1.56 -1.47
C HIS A 12 -10.24 -1.56 -2.17
N ALA A 13 -9.71 -0.38 -2.50
CA ALA A 13 -8.37 -0.26 -3.08
C ALA A 13 -7.29 -0.78 -2.11
N GLY A 14 -7.49 -0.62 -0.80
CA GLY A 14 -6.63 -1.20 0.24
C GLY A 14 -6.57 -2.73 0.16
N ILE A 15 -7.67 -3.42 -0.17
CA ILE A 15 -7.67 -4.87 -0.37
C ILE A 15 -6.83 -5.24 -1.60
N VAL A 16 -7.01 -4.51 -2.71
CA VAL A 16 -6.24 -4.73 -3.93
C VAL A 16 -4.74 -4.53 -3.66
N GLN A 17 -4.38 -3.47 -2.94
CA GLN A 17 -3.00 -3.19 -2.55
C GLN A 17 -2.42 -4.27 -1.62
N ALA A 18 -3.19 -4.73 -0.63
CA ALA A 18 -2.75 -5.76 0.31
C ALA A 18 -2.48 -7.12 -0.37
N ASP A 19 -3.17 -7.38 -1.48
CA ASP A 19 -3.01 -8.59 -2.27
C ASP A 19 -1.78 -8.57 -3.19
N VAL A 20 -1.11 -7.42 -3.34
CA VAL A 20 0.13 -7.32 -4.12
C VAL A 20 1.26 -8.05 -3.39
N ARG A 21 2.02 -8.85 -4.14
CA ARG A 21 3.22 -9.56 -3.67
C ARG A 21 4.34 -8.53 -3.39
N PRO A 22 5.27 -8.79 -2.44
CA PRO A 22 6.52 -8.05 -2.35
C PRO A 22 7.19 -7.90 -3.72
N ARG A 23 7.67 -6.69 -4.01
CA ARG A 23 8.35 -6.39 -5.28
C ARG A 23 9.68 -7.13 -5.33
N ASP A 24 10.02 -7.63 -6.51
CA ASP A 24 11.35 -8.16 -6.79
C ASP A 24 12.26 -7.00 -7.22
N ASN A 25 13.53 -7.04 -6.83
CA ASN A 25 14.51 -6.02 -7.18
C ASN A 25 15.57 -6.62 -8.09
N ILE A 26 16.01 -5.86 -9.08
CA ILE A 26 17.17 -6.15 -9.91
C ILE A 26 18.05 -4.91 -9.91
N GLY A 27 19.35 -5.10 -9.67
CA GLY A 27 20.31 -4.02 -9.58
C GLY A 27 21.56 -4.32 -10.38
N LEU A 28 22.26 -3.23 -10.74
CA LEU A 28 23.54 -3.28 -11.41
C LEU A 28 24.44 -2.21 -10.78
N ASP A 29 25.53 -2.66 -10.20
CA ASP A 29 26.55 -1.84 -9.56
C ASP A 29 27.77 -1.79 -10.48
N LEU A 30 28.24 -0.58 -10.80
CA LEU A 30 29.48 -0.32 -11.53
C LEU A 30 30.47 0.31 -10.57
N GLU A 31 31.56 -0.39 -10.27
CA GLU A 31 32.61 0.07 -9.36
C GLU A 31 33.93 0.29 -10.13
N ASP A 32 34.85 1.07 -9.54
CA ASP A 32 36.21 1.36 -10.02
C ASP A 32 36.38 2.22 -11.30
N PHE A 33 35.34 2.95 -11.74
CA PHE A 33 35.42 3.80 -12.96
C PHE A 33 36.33 5.07 -12.83
N ALA A 34 36.72 5.50 -11.62
CA ALA A 34 37.36 6.81 -11.41
C ALA A 34 38.56 6.82 -10.42
N GLY A 35 39.40 5.77 -10.42
CA GLY A 35 40.65 5.76 -9.64
C GLY A 35 41.78 6.53 -10.34
N THR A 36 42.22 7.67 -9.81
CA THR A 36 43.43 8.38 -10.29
C THR A 36 44.69 7.75 -9.70
N GLY A 37 45.22 6.70 -10.34
CA GLY A 37 46.47 6.05 -9.96
C GLY A 37 47.18 5.44 -11.18
N ALA A 38 48.51 5.30 -11.13
CA ALA A 38 49.40 5.01 -12.26
C ALA A 38 49.30 3.60 -12.90
N TYR A 39 48.18 2.89 -12.73
CA TYR A 39 47.91 1.59 -13.34
C TYR A 39 46.58 1.63 -14.11
N SER A 40 46.60 1.05 -15.31
CA SER A 40 45.56 1.11 -16.35
C SER A 40 44.11 1.16 -15.83
N PRO A 41 43.32 2.20 -16.17
CA PRO A 41 41.92 2.35 -15.74
C PRO A 41 40.98 1.25 -16.24
N VAL A 42 41.43 0.43 -17.20
CA VAL A 42 40.59 -0.52 -17.94
C VAL A 42 40.60 -1.92 -17.31
N GLU A 43 41.58 -2.24 -16.44
CA GLU A 43 41.75 -3.61 -15.91
C GLU A 43 41.01 -3.89 -14.58
N ARG A 44 40.32 -2.89 -13.99
CA ARG A 44 39.63 -3.06 -12.69
C ARG A 44 38.14 -2.74 -12.69
N THR A 45 37.52 -2.43 -13.82
CA THR A 45 36.08 -2.17 -13.88
C THR A 45 35.31 -3.41 -13.43
N GLN A 46 34.72 -3.37 -12.24
CA GLN A 46 33.84 -4.42 -11.74
C GLN A 46 32.40 -4.03 -12.01
N THR A 47 31.69 -4.86 -12.75
CA THR A 47 30.24 -4.75 -12.94
C THR A 47 29.58 -5.91 -12.21
N THR A 48 28.77 -5.60 -11.20
CA THR A 48 28.05 -6.59 -10.40
C THR A 48 26.56 -6.44 -10.66
N ALA A 49 25.91 -7.50 -11.16
CA ALA A 49 24.46 -7.55 -11.25
C ALA A 49 23.90 -8.44 -10.14
N TRP A 50 22.80 -8.03 -9.54
CA TRP A 50 22.15 -8.78 -8.47
C TRP A 50 20.62 -8.80 -8.64
N PHE A 51 20.02 -9.89 -8.13
CA PHE A 51 18.58 -10.10 -8.12
C PHE A 51 18.14 -10.46 -6.71
N GLU A 52 17.12 -9.78 -6.22
CA GLU A 52 16.55 -10.01 -4.90
C GLU A 52 15.06 -10.33 -5.03
N ARG A 53 14.63 -11.40 -4.34
CA ARG A 53 13.22 -11.76 -4.23
C ARG A 53 12.88 -12.12 -2.80
N THR A 54 11.89 -11.41 -2.27
CA THR A 54 11.28 -11.76 -0.98
C THR A 54 10.22 -12.84 -1.16
N TRP A 55 10.30 -13.88 -0.32
CA TRP A 55 9.33 -14.98 -0.28
C TRP A 55 8.50 -14.92 0.99
N GLU A 56 7.18 -14.84 0.83
CA GLU A 56 6.25 -14.85 1.96
C GLU A 56 5.93 -16.28 2.38
N ARG A 57 6.12 -16.59 3.67
CA ARG A 57 5.76 -17.89 4.27
C ARG A 57 4.67 -17.73 5.32
N GLY A 58 3.98 -18.83 5.65
CA GLY A 58 3.03 -18.87 6.77
C GLY A 58 1.78 -18.01 6.56
N GLY A 59 1.31 -17.86 5.32
CA GLY A 59 0.05 -17.16 5.05
C GLY A 59 0.06 -15.64 5.23
N LYS A 60 1.25 -15.00 5.32
CA LYS A 60 1.38 -13.54 5.51
C LYS A 60 0.55 -12.71 4.52
N ARG A 61 0.50 -13.10 3.24
CA ARG A 61 -0.36 -12.46 2.23
C ARG A 61 -1.83 -12.55 2.60
N ALA A 62 -2.32 -13.74 2.92
CA ALA A 62 -3.70 -13.96 3.33
C ALA A 62 -4.04 -13.16 4.60
N ALA A 63 -3.11 -13.06 5.55
CA ALA A 63 -3.28 -12.23 6.75
C ALA A 63 -3.42 -10.74 6.41
N ARG A 64 -2.57 -10.18 5.53
CA ARG A 64 -2.70 -8.78 5.09
C ARG A 64 -4.04 -8.52 4.40
N VAL A 65 -4.44 -9.40 3.49
CA VAL A 65 -5.74 -9.30 2.81
C VAL A 65 -6.89 -9.41 3.82
N GLY A 66 -6.77 -10.27 4.82
CA GLY A 66 -7.74 -10.41 5.91
C GLY A 66 -7.91 -9.12 6.70
N VAL A 67 -6.80 -8.47 7.08
CA VAL A 67 -6.83 -7.15 7.75
C VAL A 67 -7.53 -6.11 6.89
N ALA A 68 -7.15 -5.97 5.61
CA ALA A 68 -7.76 -4.99 4.70
C ALA A 68 -9.27 -5.23 4.51
N ARG A 69 -9.72 -6.48 4.48
CA ARG A 69 -11.16 -6.82 4.43
C ARG A 69 -11.89 -6.40 5.70
N SER A 70 -11.28 -6.60 6.87
CA SER A 70 -11.83 -6.13 8.14
C SER A 70 -11.96 -4.61 8.18
N GLU A 71 -10.96 -3.89 7.65
CA GLU A 71 -10.99 -2.42 7.55
C GLU A 71 -12.11 -1.91 6.62
N LEU A 72 -12.38 -2.61 5.52
CA LEU A 72 -13.55 -2.34 4.68
C LEU A 72 -14.85 -2.50 5.48
N GLY A 73 -15.00 -3.58 6.25
CA GLY A 73 -16.16 -3.80 7.12
C GLY A 73 -16.36 -2.67 8.13
N VAL A 74 -15.29 -2.26 8.83
CA VAL A 74 -15.30 -1.12 9.75
C VAL A 74 -15.72 0.17 9.04
N THR A 75 -15.20 0.42 7.83
CA THR A 75 -15.55 1.59 7.03
C THR A 75 -17.04 1.61 6.66
N ALA A 76 -17.59 0.45 6.29
CA ALA A 76 -19.02 0.31 6.00
C ALA A 76 -19.89 0.62 7.23
N HIS A 77 -19.54 0.09 8.40
CA HIS A 77 -20.27 0.37 9.65
C HIS A 77 -20.21 1.84 10.06
N ARG A 78 -19.03 2.48 10.00
CA ARG A 78 -18.87 3.91 10.27
C ARG A 78 -19.73 4.77 9.34
N ASN A 79 -19.80 4.40 8.07
CA ASN A 79 -20.64 5.07 7.10
C ASN A 79 -22.12 4.92 7.40
N ARG A 80 -22.55 3.75 7.88
CA ARG A 80 -23.94 3.54 8.33
C ARG A 80 -24.27 4.41 9.53
N ILE A 81 -23.39 4.47 10.53
CA ILE A 81 -23.55 5.31 11.71
C ILE A 81 -23.71 6.78 11.31
N ARG A 82 -22.81 7.32 10.48
CA ARG A 82 -22.91 8.72 10.01
C ARG A 82 -24.21 9.04 9.30
N MET A 83 -24.77 8.09 8.55
CA MET A 83 -26.07 8.27 7.92
C MET A 83 -27.19 8.35 8.96
N LEU A 84 -27.16 7.51 9.99
CA LEU A 84 -28.13 7.54 11.08
C LEU A 84 -28.01 8.85 11.87
N ASP A 85 -26.78 9.32 12.16
CA ASP A 85 -26.55 10.59 12.84
C ASP A 85 -27.13 11.77 12.05
N LEU A 86 -26.95 11.79 10.73
CA LEU A 86 -27.53 12.81 9.87
C LEU A 86 -29.06 12.80 9.92
N LEU A 87 -29.68 11.61 9.86
CA LEU A 87 -31.13 11.48 9.95
C LEU A 87 -31.66 11.99 11.30
N ALA A 88 -30.97 11.65 12.39
CA ALA A 88 -31.33 12.11 13.73
C ALA A 88 -31.22 13.64 13.85
N GLN A 89 -30.17 14.25 13.30
CA GLN A 89 -29.99 15.71 13.31
C GLN A 89 -31.10 16.42 12.52
N VAL A 90 -31.45 15.90 11.34
CA VAL A 90 -32.54 16.47 10.52
C VAL A 90 -33.88 16.37 11.25
N GLN A 91 -34.15 15.25 11.92
CA GLN A 91 -35.38 15.07 12.70
C GLN A 91 -35.45 16.06 13.87
N ALA A 92 -34.36 16.24 14.62
CA ALA A 92 -34.31 17.19 15.73
C ALA A 92 -34.56 18.63 15.24
N ALA A 93 -33.88 19.05 14.17
CA ALA A 93 -34.05 20.38 13.60
C ALA A 93 -35.47 20.65 13.08
N TRP A 94 -36.18 19.63 12.59
CA TRP A 94 -37.58 19.76 12.17
C TRP A 94 -38.54 19.93 13.35
N VAL A 95 -38.29 19.25 14.47
CA VAL A 95 -39.12 19.37 15.68
C VAL A 95 -38.93 20.71 16.39
N GLU A 96 -37.73 21.30 16.29
CA GLU A 96 -37.38 22.57 16.92
C GLU A 96 -37.78 23.83 16.11
N ALA A 97 -38.22 23.66 14.86
CA ALA A 97 -38.63 24.75 13.96
C ALA A 97 -40.14 25.04 14.04
#